data_AF-A0A4R6FV08-F1
#
_entry.id   AF-A0A4R6FV08-F1
#
_cell.length_a   1.000
_cell.length_b   1.000
_cell.length_c   1.000
_cell.angle_alpha   90.00
_cell.angle_beta   90.00
_cell.angle_gamma   90.00
#
_symmetry.space_group_name_H-M   'P 1'
#
loop_
_entity.id
_entity.type
_entity.pdbx_description
1 polymer ?
#
loop_
_entity_poly.entity_id
_entity_poly.type
_entity_poly.pdbx_seq_one_letter_code
_entity_poly.pdbx_strand_id
1 'polypeptide(L)'
;MPVVFWEAGFRFHFYSGEGDPLEPAHIHVARPGGDAKLWLYPDVRIAYNRRLTPRELRVVQAIVTRRRQEIKDAWDAFFTGSN
;
A
#
# COMPACT_ATOMS: atom_id res chain seq x y z
N MET A 1 -6.50 10.67 3.81
CA MET A 1 -5.70 9.65 3.09
C MET A 1 -4.54 10.34 2.41
N PRO A 2 -3.31 10.27 2.95
CA PRO A 2 -2.14 10.68 2.19
C PRO A 2 -1.96 9.75 0.99
N VAL A 3 -1.90 10.33 -0.20
CA VAL A 3 -1.41 9.60 -1.37
C VAL A 3 0.11 9.60 -1.29
N VAL A 4 0.71 8.41 -1.33
CA VAL A 4 2.17 8.25 -1.34
C VAL A 4 2.68 8.52 -2.75
N PHE A 5 2.10 7.87 -3.76
CA PHE A 5 2.42 8.10 -5.17
C PHE A 5 1.34 7.55 -6.11
N TRP A 6 1.48 7.88 -7.39
CA TRP A 6 0.73 7.30 -8.51
C TRP A 6 1.69 6.60 -9.46
N GLU A 7 1.34 5.40 -9.92
CA GLU A 7 2.14 4.68 -10.92
C GLU A 7 1.27 3.68 -11.69
N ALA A 8 1.50 3.55 -13.00
CA ALA A 8 0.81 2.59 -13.88
C ALA A 8 -0.73 2.62 -13.81
N GLY A 9 -1.32 3.79 -13.53
CA GLY A 9 -2.78 3.97 -13.39
C GLY A 9 -3.35 3.58 -12.02
N PHE A 10 -2.49 3.29 -11.04
CA PHE A 10 -2.88 2.97 -9.67
C PHE A 10 -2.51 4.08 -8.70
N ARG A 11 -3.36 4.29 -7.70
CA ARG A 11 -3.14 5.17 -6.56
C ARG A 11 -2.64 4.37 -5.37
N PHE A 12 -1.48 4.75 -4.85
CA PHE A 12 -0.84 4.13 -3.69
C PHE A 12 -0.98 5.07 -2.48
N HIS A 13 -1.60 4.61 -1.39
CA HIS A 13 -2.04 5.48 -0.30
C HIS A 13 -2.17 4.74 1.03
N PHE A 14 -2.25 5.52 2.11
CA PHE A 14 -2.65 5.05 3.44
C PHE A 14 -4.01 5.65 3.82
N TYR A 15 -4.79 4.94 4.63
CA TYR A 15 -5.90 5.50 5.37
C TYR A 15 -5.39 6.23 6.61
N SER A 16 -6.14 7.22 7.11
CA SER A 16 -5.76 7.92 8.34
C SER A 16 -6.09 7.13 9.61
N GLY A 17 -6.86 6.04 9.48
CA GLY A 17 -7.29 5.18 10.59
C GLY A 17 -7.04 3.71 10.26
N GLU A 18 -5.77 3.33 10.11
CA GLU A 18 -5.32 1.96 9.82
C GLU A 18 -5.44 1.00 11.03
N GLY A 19 -6.55 1.09 11.77
CA GLY A 19 -6.86 0.27 12.94
C GLY A 19 -6.48 0.88 14.29
N ASP A 20 -7.04 0.28 15.34
CA ASP A 20 -6.67 0.46 16.76
C ASP A 20 -6.66 -0.94 17.42
N PRO A 21 -5.48 -1.55 17.69
CA PRO A 21 -4.14 -0.99 17.52
C PRO A 21 -3.73 -0.82 16.04
N LEU A 22 -2.75 0.07 15.80
CA LEU A 22 -2.20 0.32 14.47
C LEU A 22 -1.65 -0.98 13.85
N GLU A 23 -2.08 -1.27 12.62
CA GLU A 23 -1.61 -2.44 11.90
C GLU A 23 -0.13 -2.34 11.46
N PRO A 24 0.52 -3.48 11.13
CA PRO A 24 1.85 -3.47 10.52
C PRO A 24 1.92 -2.65 9.22
N ALA A 25 3.10 -2.18 8.85
CA ALA A 25 3.28 -1.34 7.66
C ALA A 25 2.76 -2.02 6.37
N HIS A 26 1.88 -1.31 5.66
CA HIS A 26 1.21 -1.78 4.46
C HIS A 26 0.85 -0.62 3.54
N ILE A 27 0.36 -0.95 2.34
CA ILE A 27 -0.14 0.05 1.41
C ILE A 27 -1.44 -0.38 0.74
N HIS A 28 -2.34 0.58 0.57
CA HIS A 28 -3.54 0.43 -0.24
C HIS A 28 -3.29 0.88 -1.66
N VAL A 29 -3.80 0.10 -2.61
CA VAL A 29 -3.65 0.32 -4.04
C VAL A 29 -5.03 0.35 -4.66
N ALA A 30 -5.40 1.44 -5.30
CA ALA A 30 -6.72 1.62 -5.87
C ALA A 30 -6.68 2.08 -7.33
N ARG A 31 -7.68 1.64 -8.10
CA ARG A 31 -8.02 2.14 -9.43
C ARG A 31 -9.55 2.18 -9.58
N PRO A 32 -10.12 2.78 -10.64
CA PRO A 32 -11.57 2.77 -10.83
C PRO A 32 -12.15 1.35 -10.74
N GLY A 33 -13.08 1.13 -9.82
CA GLY A 33 -13.77 -0.16 -9.65
C GLY A 33 -12.95 -1.30 -9.02
N GLY A 34 -11.80 -1.03 -8.39
CA GLY A 34 -11.03 -2.07 -7.69
C GLY A 34 -9.95 -1.54 -6.76
N ASP A 35 -9.70 -2.29 -5.70
CA ASP A 35 -8.71 -1.98 -4.68
C ASP A 35 -8.02 -3.24 -4.14
N ALA A 36 -6.81 -3.08 -3.64
CA ALA A 36 -6.05 -4.12 -2.97
C ALA A 36 -5.25 -3.52 -1.83
N LYS A 37 -4.84 -4.37 -0.89
CA LYS A 37 -3.92 -4.04 0.19
C LYS A 37 -2.75 -4.99 0.16
N LEU A 38 -1.55 -4.48 0.38
CA LEU A 38 -0.33 -5.28 0.43
C LEU A 38 0.44 -5.00 1.72
N TRP A 39 0.78 -6.06 2.45
CA TRP A 39 1.76 -5.98 3.55
C TRP A 39 3.15 -5.80 2.97
N LEU A 40 4.03 -5.06 3.65
CA LEU A 40 5.42 -4.84 3.19
C LEU A 40 6.41 -5.86 3.74
N TYR A 41 6.15 -6.37 4.95
CA TYR A 41 7.06 -7.23 5.70
C TYR A 41 6.34 -8.50 6.21
N PRO A 42 7.07 -9.63 6.34
CA PRO A 42 8.49 -9.83 6.01
C PRO A 42 8.80 -9.76 4.49
N ASP A 43 7.81 -10.06 3.66
CA ASP A 43 7.81 -9.93 2.21
C ASP A 43 6.58 -9.16 1.72
N VAL A 44 6.64 -8.66 0.49
CA VAL A 44 5.50 -7.98 -0.14
C VAL A 44 4.46 -9.01 -0.53
N ARG A 45 3.33 -8.99 0.16
CA ARG A 45 2.24 -9.96 -0.04
C ARG A 45 0.88 -9.29 -0.07
N ILE A 46 -0.01 -9.80 -0.91
CA ILE A 46 -1.41 -9.33 -0.97
C ILE A 46 -2.12 -9.73 0.33
N ALA A 47 -2.61 -8.74 1.06
CA ALA A 47 -3.47 -8.93 2.22
C ALA A 47 -4.91 -9.21 1.79
N TYR A 48 -5.40 -8.43 0.83
CA TYR A 48 -6.67 -8.67 0.16
C TYR A 48 -6.64 -8.10 -1.27
N ASN A 49 -7.50 -8.65 -2.12
CA ASN A 49 -7.78 -8.14 -3.45
C ASN A 49 -9.29 -8.02 -3.65
N ARG A 50 -9.74 -6.84 -4.06
CA ARG A 50 -11.10 -6.57 -4.52
C ARG A 50 -11.03 -6.09 -5.97
N ARG A 51 -11.30 -7.01 -6.89
CA ARG A 51 -11.51 -6.76 -8.33
C ARG A 51 -10.28 -6.32 -9.12
N LEU A 52 -9.05 -6.39 -8.60
CA LEU A 52 -7.86 -6.36 -9.46
C LEU A 52 -7.68 -7.72 -10.13
N THR A 53 -7.37 -7.71 -11.42
CA THR A 53 -7.07 -8.92 -12.19
C THR A 53 -5.72 -9.52 -11.79
N PRO A 54 -5.47 -10.81 -12.07
CA PRO A 54 -4.17 -11.43 -11.80
C PRO A 54 -2.97 -10.74 -12.49
N ARG A 55 -3.20 -10.03 -13.61
CA ARG A 55 -2.17 -9.23 -14.29
C ARG A 55 -1.89 -7.95 -13.53
N GLU A 56 -2.93 -7.23 -13.12
CA GLU A 56 -2.80 -6.01 -12.33
C GLU A 56 -2.12 -6.29 -10.98
N LEU A 57 -2.49 -7.38 -10.31
CA LEU A 57 -1.87 -7.79 -9.06
C LEU A 57 -0.36 -8.04 -9.18
N ARG A 58 0.09 -8.63 -10.30
CA ARG A 58 1.52 -8.83 -10.57
C ARG A 58 2.26 -7.50 -10.77
N VAL A 59 1.65 -6.58 -11.52
CA VAL A 59 2.20 -5.22 -11.72
C VAL A 59 2.31 -4.49 -10.39
N VAL A 60 1.23 -4.48 -9.61
CA VAL A 60 1.17 -3.80 -8.31
C VAL A 60 2.19 -4.41 -7.33
N GLN A 61 2.27 -5.74 -7.22
CA GLN A 61 3.29 -6.39 -6.38
C GLN A 61 4.71 -6.01 -6.81
N ALA A 62 5.01 -5.99 -8.11
CA ALA A 62 6.34 -5.60 -8.59
C ALA A 62 6.68 -4.15 -8.23
N ILE A 63 5.71 -3.22 -8.35
CA ILE A 63 5.87 -1.81 -7.98
C ILE A 63 6.11 -1.69 -6.47
N VAL A 64 5.28 -2.32 -5.64
CA VAL A 64 5.41 -2.27 -4.18
C VAL A 64 6.73 -2.89 -3.72
N THR A 65 7.15 -4.01 -4.31
CA THR A 65 8.47 -4.61 -4.01
C THR A 65 9.61 -3.67 -4.36
N ARG A 66 9.58 -3.05 -5.55
CA ARG A 66 10.62 -2.11 -5.99
C ARG A 66 10.69 -0.85 -5.12
N ARG A 67 9.54 -0.37 -4.60
CA ARG A 67 9.43 0.86 -3.81
C ARG A 67 9.21 0.60 -2.31
N ARG A 68 9.48 -0.62 -1.83
CA ARG A 68 9.15 -1.04 -0.47
C ARG A 68 9.71 -0.10 0.60
N GLN A 69 10.96 0.33 0.44
CA GLN A 69 11.60 1.21 1.41
C GLN A 69 10.95 2.60 1.45
N GLU A 70 10.71 3.21 0.28
CA GLU A 70 10.04 4.51 0.18
C GLU A 70 8.64 4.48 0.81
N ILE A 71 7.90 3.39 0.60
CA ILE A 71 6.59 3.20 1.23
C ILE A 71 6.73 3.09 2.76
N LYS A 72 7.73 2.35 3.26
CA LYS A 72 7.98 2.21 4.69
C LYS A 72 8.36 3.55 5.34
N ASP A 73 9.21 4.33 4.68
CA ASP A 73 9.62 5.65 5.18
C ASP A 73 8.41 6.60 5.26
N ALA A 74 7.54 6.57 4.24
CA ALA A 74 6.29 7.34 4.24
C ALA A 74 5.32 6.87 5.34
N TRP A 75 5.24 5.56 5.59
CA TRP A 75 4.43 5.00 6.68
C TRP A 75 4.91 5.51 8.04
N ASP A 76 6.22 5.42 8.31
CA ASP A 76 6.80 5.85 9.58
C ASP A 76 6.64 7.36 9.80
N ALA A 77 6.86 8.15 8.75
CA ALA A 77 6.65 9.60 8.80
C ALA A 77 5.18 9.96 9.14
N PHE A 78 4.21 9.18 8.65
CA PHE A 78 2.80 9.48 8.83
C PHE A 78 2.21 8.97 10.15
N PHE A 79 2.61 7.77 10.61
CA PHE A 79 2.02 7.14 11.80
C PHE A 79 2.91 7.14 13.04
N THR A 80 4.22 7.30 12.87
CA THR A 80 5.19 7.34 13.97
C THR A 80 5.74 8.76 14.20
N GLY A 81 5.60 9.64 13.20
CA GLY A 81 5.98 11.05 13.24
C GLY A 81 5.00 11.95 14.00
N SER A 82 4.95 11.79 15.32
CA SER A 82 4.67 12.89 16.26
C SER A 82 5.53 12.65 17.47
N ASN A 83 6.77 13.15 17.40
CA ASN A 83 7.64 13.33 18.57
C ASN A 83 7.56 14.79 18.98
#